data_AF-A0A2N5Z290-F1
#
_entry.id   AF-A0A2N5Z290-F1
#
_cell.length_a   1.000
_cell.length_b   1.000
_cell.length_c   1.000
_cell.angle_alpha   90.00
_cell.angle_beta   90.00
_cell.angle_gamma   90.00
#
_symmetry.space_group_name_H-M   'P 1'
#
loop_
_entity.id
_entity.type
_entity.pdbx_description
1 polymer ?
#
loop_
_entity_poly.entity_id
_entity_poly.type
_entity_poly.pdbx_seq_one_letter_code
_entity_poly.pdbx_strand_id
1 'polypeptide(L)'
;MIGDKIDNVEFIEEKQERKESRFGSIKDLLDGSLIANDFIVKQLPYIVFLVALAFIYIANRYHAEKVVRANVELSKEINELRAEAITTSSELMFISKQSEVAKLVEERGLGLKESVVPPKKIVIEE
;
A
#
# COMPACT_ATOMS: atom_id res chain seq x y z
N MET A 1 -21.85 -53.88 76.20
CA MET A 1 -22.41 -54.46 74.95
C MET A 1 -22.75 -53.29 74.05
N ILE A 2 -21.89 -52.97 73.09
CA ILE A 2 -21.99 -53.29 71.65
C ILE A 2 -23.12 -52.51 70.99
N GLY A 3 -22.75 -51.66 70.02
CA GLY A 3 -23.68 -51.08 69.06
C GLY A 3 -23.08 -49.92 68.27
N ASP A 4 -22.07 -50.18 67.44
CA ASP A 4 -21.71 -49.32 66.32
C ASP A 4 -22.90 -49.11 65.39
N LYS A 5 -23.14 -47.86 64.94
CA LYS A 5 -23.66 -47.57 63.59
C LYS A 5 -23.47 -46.10 63.19
N ILE A 6 -22.33 -45.87 62.55
CA ILE A 6 -22.14 -45.26 61.22
C ILE A 6 -22.91 -43.96 60.95
N ASP A 7 -22.11 -42.91 60.84
CA ASP A 7 -22.45 -41.54 60.46
C ASP A 7 -23.12 -41.48 59.07
N ASN A 8 -24.32 -40.90 59.03
CA ASN A 8 -24.93 -40.48 57.76
C ASN A 8 -24.37 -39.10 57.40
N VAL A 9 -23.41 -39.10 56.48
CA VAL A 9 -22.93 -37.88 55.83
C VAL A 9 -24.07 -37.31 55.00
N GLU A 10 -24.68 -36.22 55.47
CA GLU A 10 -25.57 -35.41 54.65
C GLU A 10 -24.77 -34.87 53.47
N PHE A 11 -25.12 -35.36 52.27
CA PHE A 11 -24.64 -34.81 51.01
C PHE A 11 -25.11 -33.36 50.91
N ILE A 12 -24.20 -32.43 51.18
CA ILE A 12 -24.35 -31.05 50.76
C ILE A 12 -24.29 -31.09 49.23
N GLU A 13 -25.43 -30.81 48.57
CA GLU A 13 -25.44 -30.58 47.13
C GLU A 13 -24.41 -29.49 46.82
N GLU A 14 -23.34 -29.87 46.11
CA GLU A 14 -22.43 -28.91 45.50
C GLU A 14 -23.26 -28.02 44.59
N LYS A 15 -23.46 -26.78 45.04
CA LYS A 15 -23.99 -25.70 44.23
C LYS A 15 -23.05 -25.55 43.03
N GLN A 16 -23.40 -26.18 41.91
CA GLN A 16 -22.64 -26.11 40.68
C GLN A 16 -22.39 -24.64 40.33
N GLU A 17 -21.16 -24.18 40.58
CA GLU A 17 -20.68 -22.92 40.05
C GLU A 17 -20.73 -23.04 38.53
N ARG A 18 -21.71 -22.37 37.91
CA ARG A 18 -21.73 -22.18 36.46
C ARG A 18 -20.45 -21.44 36.12
N LYS A 19 -19.43 -22.16 35.66
CA LYS A 19 -18.38 -21.59 34.84
C LYS A 19 -19.10 -20.94 33.65
N GLU A 20 -19.27 -19.63 33.69
CA GLU A 20 -19.67 -18.84 32.54
C GLU A 20 -18.61 -19.04 31.47
N SER A 21 -18.84 -20.06 30.65
CA SER A 21 -18.00 -20.33 29.51
C SER A 21 -18.18 -19.15 28.57
N ARG A 22 -17.08 -18.53 28.14
CA ARG A 22 -17.08 -17.55 27.04
C ARG A 22 -17.71 -18.13 25.76
N PHE A 23 -17.83 -19.46 25.69
CA PHE A 23 -18.58 -20.20 24.68
C PHE A 23 -20.11 -20.01 24.77
N GLY A 24 -20.66 -19.76 25.96
CA GLY A 24 -22.07 -19.43 26.17
C GLY A 24 -22.42 -18.12 25.47
N SER A 25 -21.67 -17.05 25.72
CA SER A 25 -21.93 -15.74 25.09
C SER A 25 -21.86 -15.75 23.56
N ILE A 26 -21.03 -16.59 22.94
CA ILE A 26 -20.97 -16.73 21.48
C ILE A 26 -22.17 -17.54 20.97
N LYS A 27 -22.59 -18.60 21.68
CA LYS A 27 -23.81 -19.37 21.36
C LYS A 27 -25.06 -18.51 21.53
N ASP A 28 -25.16 -17.75 22.61
CA ASP A 28 -26.28 -16.84 22.89
C ASP A 28 -26.35 -15.69 21.86
N LEU A 29 -25.21 -15.29 21.29
CA LEU A 29 -25.14 -14.33 20.19
C LEU A 29 -25.64 -14.94 18.87
N LEU A 30 -25.28 -16.20 18.60
CA LEU A 30 -25.70 -16.94 17.40
C LEU A 30 -27.18 -17.34 17.44
N ASP A 31 -27.68 -17.73 18.62
CA ASP A 31 -29.08 -18.08 18.86
C ASP A 31 -29.99 -16.84 18.96
N GLY A 32 -29.42 -15.63 18.87
CA GLY A 32 -30.17 -14.37 18.81
C GLY A 32 -30.79 -13.92 20.13
N SER A 33 -30.61 -14.68 21.21
CA SER A 33 -31.13 -14.35 22.54
C SER A 33 -30.53 -13.06 23.10
N LEU A 34 -29.28 -12.75 22.74
CA LEU A 34 -28.67 -11.46 23.07
C LEU A 34 -29.30 -10.29 22.31
N ILE A 35 -29.63 -10.48 21.03
CA ILE A 35 -30.22 -9.43 20.18
C ILE A 35 -31.67 -9.15 20.61
N ALA A 36 -32.38 -10.18 21.06
CA ALA A 36 -33.76 -10.07 21.55
C ALA A 36 -33.90 -9.35 22.90
N ASN A 37 -32.80 -8.98 23.57
CA ASN A 37 -32.86 -8.12 24.76
C ASN A 37 -33.37 -6.72 24.39
N ASP A 38 -34.45 -6.27 25.05
CA ASP A 38 -35.07 -4.95 24.84
C ASP A 38 -34.08 -3.78 24.87
N PHE A 39 -33.01 -3.90 25.64
CA PHE A 39 -31.94 -2.90 25.71
C PHE A 39 -31.12 -2.82 24.41
N ILE A 40 -30.77 -3.98 23.83
CA ILE A 40 -29.98 -4.07 22.60
C ILE A 40 -30.85 -3.69 21.40
N VAL A 41 -32.12 -4.12 21.36
CA VAL A 41 -33.07 -3.74 20.31
C VAL A 41 -33.19 -2.22 20.19
N LYS A 42 -33.25 -1.49 21.31
CA LYS A 42 -33.28 -0.01 21.32
C LYS A 42 -32.02 0.63 20.75
N GLN A 43 -30.87 -0.04 20.85
CA GLN A 43 -29.57 0.46 20.39
C GLN A 43 -29.17 -0.06 19.00
N LEU A 44 -29.94 -0.98 18.40
CA LEU A 44 -29.74 -1.47 17.03
C LEU A 44 -29.49 -0.36 15.99
N PRO A 45 -30.25 0.75 15.92
CA PRO A 45 -29.97 1.81 14.94
C PRO A 45 -28.56 2.41 15.11
N TYR A 46 -28.07 2.52 16.34
CA TYR A 46 -26.71 2.99 16.62
C TYR A 46 -25.65 1.96 16.22
N ILE A 47 -25.88 0.66 16.47
CA ILE A 47 -24.97 -0.40 16.05
C ILE A 47 -24.87 -0.45 14.52
N VAL A 48 -25.99 -0.38 13.82
CA VAL A 48 -26.02 -0.33 12.35
C VAL A 48 -25.27 0.88 11.83
N PHE A 49 -25.42 2.04 12.48
CA PHE A 49 -24.65 3.24 12.15
C PHE A 49 -23.14 3.02 12.29
N LEU A 50 -22.67 2.41 13.39
CA LEU A 50 -21.26 2.09 13.58
C LEU A 50 -20.74 1.09 12.53
N VAL A 51 -21.54 0.08 12.19
CA VAL A 51 -21.19 -0.90 11.14
C VAL A 51 -21.08 -0.20 9.78
N ALA A 52 -22.00 0.71 9.46
CA ALA A 52 -21.93 1.51 8.24
C ALA A 52 -20.66 2.38 8.20
N LEU A 53 -20.30 3.03 9.31
CA LEU A 53 -19.04 3.76 9.43
C LEU A 53 -17.82 2.85 9.26
N ALA A 54 -17.86 1.64 9.82
CA ALA A 54 -16.78 0.66 9.64
C ALA A 54 -16.60 0.29 8.17
N PHE A 55 -17.69 0.07 7.42
CA PHE A 55 -17.62 -0.18 5.98
C PHE A 55 -17.04 1.02 5.21
N ILE A 56 -17.48 2.24 5.52
CA ILE A 56 -16.94 3.46 4.92
C ILE A 56 -15.45 3.59 5.20
N TYR A 57 -15.02 3.31 6.44
CA TYR A 57 -13.61 3.34 6.82
C TYR A 57 -12.78 2.31 6.07
N ILE A 58 -13.25 1.07 5.97
CA ILE A 58 -12.58 0.01 5.22
C ILE A 58 -12.46 0.40 3.74
N ALA A 59 -13.55 0.88 3.12
CA ALA A 59 -13.54 1.33 1.73
C ALA A 59 -12.55 2.47 1.49
N ASN A 60 -12.54 3.47 2.38
CA ASN A 60 -11.61 4.60 2.31
C ASN A 60 -10.16 4.12 2.44
N ARG A 61 -9.88 3.21 3.39
CA ARG A 61 -8.55 2.63 3.59
C ARG A 61 -8.05 1.91 2.34
N TYR A 62 -8.87 1.08 1.70
CA TYR A 62 -8.49 0.41 0.45
C TYR A 62 -8.22 1.40 -0.68
N HIS A 63 -9.00 2.49 -0.77
CA HIS A 63 -8.77 3.54 -1.75
C HIS A 63 -7.43 4.24 -1.51
N ALA A 64 -7.14 4.64 -0.27
CA ALA A 64 -5.89 5.27 0.10
C ALA A 64 -4.68 4.36 -0.21
N GLU A 65 -4.77 3.07 0.12
CA GLU A 65 -3.69 2.10 -0.17
C GLU A 65 -3.42 1.97 -1.68
N LYS A 66 -4.47 2.00 -2.51
CA LYS A 66 -4.33 1.99 -3.97
C LYS A 66 -3.64 3.26 -4.47
N VAL A 67 -4.04 4.42 -3.97
CA VAL A 67 -3.44 5.71 -4.35
C VAL A 67 -1.98 5.79 -3.93
N VAL A 68 -1.62 5.30 -2.74
CA VAL A 68 -0.23 5.25 -2.28
C VAL A 68 0.62 4.37 -3.19
N ARG A 69 0.13 3.17 -3.56
CA ARG A 69 0.84 2.29 -4.51
C ARG A 69 1.05 2.95 -5.86
N ALA A 70 0.01 3.58 -6.42
CA ALA A 70 0.11 4.29 -7.69
C ALA A 70 1.13 5.44 -7.64
N ASN A 71 1.20 6.17 -6.52
CA ASN A 71 2.20 7.24 -6.36
C ASN A 71 3.63 6.69 -6.37
N VAL A 72 3.87 5.55 -5.73
CA VAL A 72 5.21 4.92 -5.72
C VAL A 72 5.61 4.48 -7.12
N GLU A 73 4.70 3.82 -7.84
CA GLU A 73 4.93 3.38 -9.23
C GLU A 73 5.19 4.56 -10.16
N LEU A 74 4.33 5.59 -10.12
CA LEU A 74 4.48 6.78 -10.95
C LEU A 74 5.78 7.54 -10.64
N SER A 75 6.16 7.64 -9.37
CA SER A 75 7.42 8.28 -8.98
C SER A 75 8.63 7.52 -9.51
N LYS A 76 8.56 6.18 -9.55
CA LYS A 76 9.59 5.34 -10.14
C LYS A 76 9.67 5.57 -11.65
N GLU A 77 8.53 5.57 -12.34
CA GLU A 77 8.44 5.80 -13.79
C GLU A 77 9.02 7.17 -14.18
N ILE A 78 8.71 8.23 -13.42
CA ILE A 78 9.30 9.57 -13.63
C ILE A 78 10.84 9.53 -13.53
N ASN A 79 11.39 8.81 -12.56
CA ASN A 79 12.84 8.70 -12.40
C ASN A 79 13.48 7.91 -13.55
N GLU A 80 12.83 6.83 -13.99
CA GLU A 80 13.28 6.03 -15.14
C GLU A 80 13.27 6.84 -16.43
N LEU A 81 12.16 7.52 -16.74
CA LEU A 81 12.03 8.42 -17.90
C LEU A 81 13.08 9.54 -17.88
N ARG A 82 13.37 10.10 -16.70
CA ARG A 82 14.41 11.13 -16.56
C ARG A 82 15.79 10.56 -16.85
N ALA A 83 16.11 9.37 -16.34
CA ALA A 83 17.38 8.71 -16.60
C ALA A 83 17.54 8.38 -18.09
N GLU A 84 16.48 7.91 -18.73
CA GLU A 84 16.44 7.65 -20.18
C GLU A 84 16.70 8.94 -20.97
N ALA A 85 15.95 10.02 -20.67
CA ALA A 85 16.13 11.30 -21.35
C ALA A 85 17.56 11.85 -21.24
N ILE A 86 18.18 11.75 -20.06
CA ILE A 86 19.58 12.15 -19.86
C ILE A 86 20.52 11.27 -20.68
N THR A 87 20.29 9.97 -20.69
CA THR A 87 21.12 9.00 -21.42
C THR A 87 21.05 9.25 -22.93
N THR A 88 19.84 9.34 -23.50
CA THR A 88 19.64 9.64 -24.92
C THR A 88 20.23 11.00 -25.31
N SER A 89 20.05 12.02 -24.47
CA SER A 89 20.64 13.34 -24.72
C SER A 89 22.17 13.31 -24.69
N SER A 90 22.76 12.51 -23.78
CA SER A 90 24.20 12.34 -23.67
C SER A 90 24.79 11.59 -24.87
N GLU A 91 24.09 10.56 -25.34
CA GLU A 91 24.44 9.83 -26.56
C GLU A 91 24.40 10.75 -27.78
N LEU A 92 23.33 11.55 -27.92
CA LEU A 92 23.23 12.55 -28.97
C LEU A 92 24.38 13.57 -28.91
N MET A 93 24.73 14.05 -27.71
CA MET A 93 25.84 14.98 -27.52
C MET A 93 27.18 14.35 -27.91
N PHE A 94 27.38 13.07 -27.59
CA PHE A 94 28.58 12.33 -27.94
C PHE A 94 28.72 12.19 -29.47
N ILE A 95 27.68 11.72 -30.16
CA ILE A 95 27.72 11.56 -31.63
C ILE A 95 27.77 12.90 -32.37
N SER A 96 27.21 13.97 -31.78
CA SER A 96 27.24 15.32 -32.36
C SER A 96 28.57 16.05 -32.12
N LYS A 97 29.49 15.46 -31.35
CA LYS A 97 30.80 16.05 -31.08
C LYS A 97 31.59 16.18 -32.40
N GLN A 98 32.19 17.35 -32.64
CA GLN A 98 32.96 17.63 -33.87
C GLN A 98 33.98 16.52 -34.20
N SER A 99 34.67 15.99 -33.20
CA SER A 99 35.63 14.90 -33.39
C SER A 99 34.99 13.59 -33.83
N GLU A 100 33.80 13.25 -33.32
CA GLU A 100 33.08 12.04 -33.72
C GLU A 100 32.44 12.21 -35.10
N VAL A 101 31.90 13.39 -35.39
CA VAL A 101 31.40 13.74 -36.73
C VAL A 101 32.53 13.68 -37.76
N ALA A 102 33.72 14.21 -37.45
CA ALA A 102 34.87 14.15 -38.34
C ALA A 102 35.30 12.71 -38.64
N LYS A 103 35.37 11.85 -37.61
CA LYS A 103 35.62 10.41 -37.77
C LYS A 103 34.56 9.74 -38.65
N LEU A 104 33.28 9.97 -38.38
CA LEU A 104 32.17 9.42 -39.16
C LEU A 104 32.21 9.86 -40.64
N VAL A 105 32.63 11.09 -40.91
CA VAL A 105 32.80 11.63 -42.27
C VAL A 105 33.94 10.93 -43.00
N GLU A 106 35.06 10.66 -42.32
CA GLU A 106 36.20 9.93 -42.85
C GLU A 106 35.85 8.46 -43.11
N GLU A 107 35.23 7.78 -42.15
CA GLU A 107 34.78 6.38 -42.27
C GLU A 107 33.79 6.20 -43.42
N ARG A 108 32.90 7.18 -43.65
CA ARG A 108 31.94 7.15 -44.76
C ARG A 108 32.49 7.63 -46.09
N GLY A 109 33.77 8.03 -46.14
CA GLY A 109 34.44 8.43 -47.38
C GLY A 109 33.87 9.68 -48.04
N LEU A 110 33.27 10.60 -47.26
CA LEU A 110 32.56 11.77 -47.79
C LEU A 110 33.49 12.89 -48.29
N GLY A 111 34.80 12.77 -48.06
CA GLY A 111 35.82 13.69 -48.59
C GLY A 111 35.80 15.10 -47.99
N LEU A 112 34.99 15.34 -46.96
CA LEU A 112 34.91 16.63 -46.27
C LEU A 112 36.04 16.75 -45.24
N LYS A 113 36.64 17.94 -45.12
CA LYS A 113 37.71 18.25 -44.17
C LYS A 113 37.33 19.45 -43.32
N GLU A 114 37.73 19.42 -42.05
CA GLU A 114 37.47 20.51 -41.12
C GLU A 114 38.25 21.78 -41.52
N SER A 115 37.59 22.94 -41.45
CA SER A 115 38.24 24.22 -41.76
C SER A 115 39.10 24.67 -40.60
N VAL A 116 40.42 24.56 -40.75
CA VAL A 116 41.40 25.06 -39.77
C VAL A 116 41.66 26.57 -39.86
N VAL A 117 41.13 27.22 -40.89
CA VAL A 117 41.33 28.66 -41.13
C VAL A 117 40.15 29.45 -40.55
N PRO A 118 40.38 30.43 -39.66
CA PRO A 118 39.31 31.23 -39.09
C PRO A 118 38.64 32.11 -40.15
N PRO A 119 37.33 32.38 -40.03
CA PRO A 119 36.59 33.21 -40.98
C PRO A 119 37.08 34.67 -40.91
N LYS A 120 37.22 35.30 -42.08
CA LYS A 120 37.60 36.72 -42.17
C LYS A 120 36.37 37.61 -42.00
N LYS A 121 36.41 38.53 -41.04
CA LYS A 121 35.40 39.60 -40.94
C LYS A 121 35.68 40.62 -42.04
N ILE A 122 34.72 40.80 -42.95
CA ILE A 122 34.76 41.89 -43.92
C ILE A 122 34.33 43.15 -43.17
N VAL A 123 35.25 44.08 -42.98
CA VAL A 123 34.95 45.41 -42.45
C VAL A 123 34.96 46.35 -43.65
N ILE A 124 33.85 47.05 -43.86
CA ILE A 124 33.74 48.07 -44.90
C ILE A 124 34.26 49.35 -44.26
N GLU A 125 35.38 49.86 -44.76
CA GLU A 125 35.83 51.23 -44.43
C GLU A 125 35.07 52.20 -45.37
N GLU A 126 34.42 53.19 -44.76
CA GLU A 126 33.75 54.31 -45.46
C GLU A 126 34.77 55.30 -46.03
#